data_AF-A0A259T8V4-F1
#
_entry.id   AF-A0A259T8V4-F1
#
_cell.length_a   1.000
_cell.length_b   1.000
_cell.length_c   1.000
_cell.angle_alpha   90.00
_cell.angle_beta   90.00
_cell.angle_gamma   90.00
#
_symmetry.space_group_name_H-M   'P 1'
#
loop_
_entity.id
_entity.type
_entity.pdbx_description
1 polymer ?
#
loop_
_entity_poly.entity_id
_entity_poly.type
_entity_poly.pdbx_seq_one_letter_code
_entity_poly.pdbx_strand_id
1 'polypeptide(L)'
;MLKKMAVTLIFTTMVFSTNVAGQSQAASATAMQAQTGDQLYPIEVNGKYGIINGKGKEIIEAVYDGYGYSGVSGGTVYVEDHAAKKQYYFSSAGSELFEYKLRDAGILYNDRALYTTQVQNTDGGTVTRYGYIDSHGKVEHTAHLRPGV
;
A
#
# COMPACT_ATOMS: atom_id res chain seq x y z
N MET A 1 -20.38 -36.34 59.41
CA MET A 1 -20.32 -35.97 57.98
C MET A 1 -21.69 -35.47 57.55
N LEU A 2 -21.80 -34.17 57.29
CA LEU A 2 -23.05 -33.43 57.17
C LEU A 2 -23.37 -33.19 55.69
N LYS A 3 -24.49 -33.72 55.17
CA LYS A 3 -25.17 -33.19 53.98
C LYS A 3 -26.67 -33.53 54.04
N LYS A 4 -27.36 -32.76 54.86
CA LYS A 4 -28.76 -32.33 54.65
C LYS A 4 -28.65 -31.12 53.69
N MET A 5 -29.53 -30.79 52.75
CA MET A 5 -30.95 -31.01 52.61
C MET A 5 -31.38 -30.53 51.21
N ALA A 6 -32.41 -31.15 50.64
CA ALA A 6 -33.07 -30.75 49.41
C ALA A 6 -33.78 -29.39 49.54
N VAL A 7 -33.80 -28.58 48.47
CA VAL A 7 -34.92 -27.68 48.11
C VAL A 7 -34.88 -27.42 46.59
N THR A 8 -35.89 -27.93 45.89
CA THR A 8 -36.28 -27.50 44.54
C THR A 8 -37.06 -26.19 44.67
N LEU A 9 -36.67 -25.14 43.94
CA LEU A 9 -37.52 -23.95 43.78
C LEU A 9 -37.34 -23.36 42.37
N ILE A 10 -38.41 -23.47 41.59
CA ILE A 10 -38.57 -22.89 40.25
C ILE A 10 -38.73 -21.37 40.43
N PHE A 11 -37.88 -20.56 39.80
CA PHE A 11 -38.09 -19.13 39.65
C PHE A 11 -37.92 -18.72 38.18
N THR A 12 -39.07 -18.60 37.52
CA THR A 12 -39.47 -17.53 36.59
C THR A 12 -38.45 -17.01 35.57
N THR A 13 -38.82 -17.21 34.30
CA THR A 13 -38.41 -16.46 33.12
C THR A 13 -38.27 -14.96 33.40
N MET A 14 -37.04 -14.48 33.49
CA MET A 14 -36.75 -13.05 33.40
C MET A 14 -36.45 -12.73 31.93
N VAL A 15 -37.48 -12.24 31.25
CA VAL A 15 -37.36 -11.62 29.92
C VAL A 15 -36.59 -10.33 30.13
N PHE A 16 -35.32 -10.28 29.72
CA PHE A 16 -34.62 -9.00 29.64
C PHE A 16 -35.16 -8.25 28.43
N SER A 17 -36.03 -7.29 28.72
CA SER A 17 -36.54 -6.29 27.80
C SER A 17 -35.40 -5.66 27.01
N THR A 18 -35.53 -5.62 25.68
CA THR A 18 -34.61 -4.92 24.79
C THR A 18 -34.64 -3.42 25.10
N ASN A 19 -33.62 -2.93 25.81
CA ASN A 19 -33.34 -1.50 25.86
C ASN A 19 -32.71 -1.08 24.53
N VAL A 20 -33.52 -0.56 23.62
CA VAL A 20 -33.07 0.27 22.49
C VAL A 20 -32.81 1.67 23.03
N ALA A 21 -31.67 1.87 23.68
CA ALA A 21 -31.18 3.19 24.08
C ALA A 21 -29.68 3.10 24.35
N GLY A 22 -28.90 3.07 23.28
CA GLY A 22 -27.43 2.98 23.35
C GLY A 22 -26.77 2.87 21.98
N GLN A 23 -27.43 3.33 20.92
CA GLN A 23 -26.79 3.56 19.63
C GLN A 23 -26.37 5.03 19.55
N SER A 24 -25.27 5.41 20.17
CA SER A 24 -24.56 6.65 19.80
C SER A 24 -23.24 6.78 20.56
N GLN A 25 -22.19 6.11 20.06
CA GLN A 25 -20.80 6.61 20.05
C GLN A 25 -19.75 5.55 19.63
N ALA A 26 -20.15 4.32 19.28
CA ALA A 26 -19.24 3.35 18.62
C ALA A 26 -19.37 3.33 17.08
N ALA A 27 -20.37 4.00 16.52
CA ALA A 27 -20.62 4.02 15.07
C ALA A 27 -19.81 5.09 14.32
N SER A 28 -19.35 6.14 14.99
CA SER A 28 -18.56 7.21 14.36
C SER A 28 -17.07 6.89 14.24
N ALA A 29 -16.51 6.06 15.13
CA ALA A 29 -15.15 5.52 14.97
C ALA A 29 -15.10 4.41 13.90
N THR A 30 -16.16 3.59 13.82
CA THR A 30 -16.27 2.49 12.86
C THR A 30 -16.57 2.98 11.43
N ALA A 31 -17.29 4.11 11.28
CA ALA A 31 -17.59 4.70 9.97
C ALA A 31 -16.38 5.35 9.28
N MET A 32 -15.34 5.77 10.01
CA MET A 32 -14.07 6.22 9.41
C MET A 32 -13.15 5.05 9.01
N GLN A 33 -13.33 3.86 9.59
CA GLN A 33 -12.51 2.67 9.32
C GLN A 33 -13.00 1.81 8.13
N ALA A 34 -14.18 2.09 7.58
CA ALA A 34 -14.81 1.24 6.57
C ALA A 34 -14.44 1.56 5.11
N GLN A 35 -13.80 2.71 4.81
CA GLN A 35 -13.53 3.14 3.43
C GLN A 35 -12.05 3.42 3.09
N THR A 36 -11.12 3.24 4.02
CA THR A 36 -9.71 3.63 3.81
C THR A 36 -8.78 2.47 3.44
N GLY A 37 -9.33 1.29 3.12
CA GLY A 37 -8.55 0.10 2.80
C GLY A 37 -7.56 0.30 1.64
N ASP A 38 -7.92 1.18 0.71
CA ASP A 38 -7.14 1.45 -0.51
C ASP A 38 -6.20 2.66 -0.36
N GLN A 39 -6.31 3.41 0.74
CA GLN A 39 -5.44 4.55 1.00
C GLN A 39 -4.13 4.07 1.61
N LEU A 40 -3.03 4.45 0.98
CA LEU A 40 -1.68 4.17 1.46
C LEU A 40 -1.13 5.38 2.22
N TYR A 41 -0.40 5.08 3.29
CA TYR A 41 0.31 6.06 4.10
C TYR A 41 1.76 5.64 4.26
N PRO A 42 2.73 6.45 3.83
CA PRO A 42 4.13 6.19 4.12
C PRO A 42 4.42 6.39 5.59
N ILE A 43 5.27 5.53 6.13
CA ILE A 43 5.80 5.60 7.48
C ILE A 43 7.33 5.64 7.43
N GLU A 44 7.92 6.30 8.43
CA GLU A 44 9.37 6.32 8.63
C GLU A 44 9.69 5.77 10.02
N VAL A 45 10.55 4.74 10.07
CA VAL A 45 11.00 4.12 11.31
C VAL A 45 12.52 4.04 11.26
N ASN A 46 13.21 4.70 12.20
CA ASN A 46 14.68 4.71 12.27
C ASN A 46 15.37 5.15 10.96
N GLY A 47 14.78 6.08 10.21
CA GLY A 47 15.30 6.56 8.92
C GLY A 47 15.08 5.60 7.74
N LYS A 48 14.23 4.59 7.91
CA LYS A 48 13.80 3.66 6.85
C LYS A 48 12.32 3.83 6.58
N TYR A 49 11.93 3.59 5.33
CA TYR A 49 10.58 3.84 4.83
C TYR A 49 9.81 2.54 4.61
N GLY A 50 8.54 2.56 5.02
CA GLY A 50 7.55 1.49 4.83
C GLY A 50 6.19 2.09 4.53
N ILE A 51 5.17 1.25 4.36
CA ILE A 51 3.80 1.68 3.99
C ILE A 51 2.78 0.97 4.87
N ILE A 52 1.82 1.73 5.40
CA ILE A 52 0.63 1.21 6.09
C ILE A 52 -0.64 1.52 5.27
N ASN A 53 -1.68 0.72 5.45
CA ASN A 53 -3.00 1.04 4.91
C ASN A 53 -3.78 1.99 5.82
N GLY A 54 -4.95 2.46 5.39
CA GLY A 54 -5.80 3.32 6.19
C GLY A 54 -6.44 2.70 7.44
N LYS A 55 -6.17 1.42 7.73
CA LYS A 55 -6.49 0.78 9.01
C LYS A 55 -5.29 0.75 9.97
N GLY A 56 -4.15 1.31 9.57
CA GLY A 56 -2.90 1.28 10.33
C GLY A 56 -2.19 -0.07 10.28
N LYS A 57 -2.60 -0.99 9.40
CA LYS A 57 -1.89 -2.27 9.20
C LYS A 57 -0.69 -2.02 8.30
N GLU A 58 0.47 -2.51 8.71
CA GLU A 58 1.67 -2.55 7.88
C GLU A 58 1.46 -3.44 6.65
N ILE A 59 1.77 -2.84 5.49
CA ILE A 59 1.69 -3.47 4.17
C ILE A 59 3.09 -3.69 3.61
N ILE A 60 3.98 -2.73 3.83
CA ILE A 60 5.40 -2.80 3.48
C ILE A 60 6.20 -2.41 4.72
N GLU A 61 7.10 -3.28 5.15
CA GLU A 61 7.97 -3.04 6.31
C GLU A 61 8.87 -1.82 6.08
N ALA A 62 9.16 -1.09 7.15
CA ALA A 62 10.04 0.08 7.12
C ALA A 62 11.53 -0.31 7.06
N VAL A 63 11.96 -0.84 5.92
CA VAL A 63 13.36 -1.28 5.67
C VAL A 63 14.03 -0.59 4.48
N TYR A 64 13.29 0.23 3.73
CA TYR A 64 13.75 0.82 2.47
C TYR A 64 14.33 2.23 2.65
N ASP A 65 15.16 2.66 1.70
CA ASP A 65 15.88 3.95 1.73
C ASP A 65 15.06 5.11 1.16
N GLY A 66 13.99 4.80 0.43
CA GLY A 66 13.12 5.79 -0.18
C GLY A 66 11.80 5.18 -0.63
N TYR A 67 10.87 6.04 -1.05
CA TYR A 67 9.58 5.63 -1.57
C TYR A 67 9.02 6.68 -2.53
N GLY A 68 8.06 6.27 -3.35
CA GLY A 68 7.20 7.18 -4.11
C GLY A 68 5.77 6.66 -4.12
N TYR A 69 4.81 7.56 -3.89
CA TYR A 69 3.39 7.24 -3.82
C TYR A 69 2.56 8.17 -4.71
N SER A 70 1.56 7.63 -5.41
CA SER A 70 0.82 8.37 -6.45
C SER A 70 -0.14 9.40 -5.87
N GLY A 71 -0.43 9.33 -4.57
CA GLY A 71 -1.41 10.19 -3.91
C GLY A 71 -2.85 9.75 -4.13
N VAL A 72 -3.10 8.73 -4.96
CA VAL A 72 -4.44 8.28 -5.35
C VAL A 72 -4.84 7.06 -4.53
N SER A 73 -6.06 7.07 -4.00
CA SER A 73 -6.67 5.89 -3.35
C SER A 73 -6.69 4.72 -4.34
N GLY A 74 -6.17 3.56 -3.93
CA GLY A 74 -6.01 2.40 -4.80
C GLY A 74 -4.83 2.50 -5.77
N GLY A 75 -4.00 3.53 -5.63
CA GLY A 75 -2.81 3.74 -6.44
C GLY A 75 -1.66 2.79 -6.08
N THR A 76 -0.62 2.84 -6.91
CA THR A 76 0.62 2.10 -6.67
C THR A 76 1.59 2.90 -5.81
N VAL A 77 2.53 2.17 -5.23
CA VAL A 77 3.67 2.73 -4.51
C VAL A 77 4.93 2.01 -4.99
N TYR A 78 6.06 2.69 -4.96
CA TYR A 78 7.36 2.03 -5.04
C TYR A 78 8.20 2.36 -3.81
N VAL A 79 9.15 1.48 -3.52
CA VAL A 79 10.18 1.67 -2.50
C VAL A 79 11.56 1.50 -3.13
N GLU A 80 12.56 2.17 -2.57
CA GLU A 80 13.93 2.18 -3.07
C GLU A 80 14.86 1.41 -2.15
N ASP A 81 15.66 0.51 -2.73
CA ASP A 81 16.81 -0.10 -2.08
C ASP A 81 18.07 0.46 -2.74
N HIS A 82 18.76 1.36 -2.05
CA HIS A 82 19.94 2.03 -2.58
C HIS A 82 21.16 1.11 -2.59
N ALA A 83 21.21 0.12 -1.69
CA ALA A 83 22.28 -0.88 -1.66
C ALA A 83 22.17 -1.84 -2.85
N ALA A 84 20.97 -2.33 -3.15
CA ALA A 84 20.70 -3.18 -4.30
C ALA A 84 20.62 -2.40 -5.63
N LYS A 85 20.50 -1.07 -5.57
CA LYS A 85 20.22 -0.19 -6.72
C LYS A 85 18.94 -0.61 -7.46
N LYS A 86 17.90 -0.93 -6.68
CA LYS A 86 16.59 -1.37 -7.17
C LYS A 86 15.46 -0.51 -6.65
N GLN A 87 14.36 -0.51 -7.41
CA GLN A 87 13.05 -0.05 -7.01
C GLN A 87 12.07 -1.23 -7.08
N TYR A 88 11.21 -1.35 -6.08
CA TYR A 88 10.18 -2.39 -6.03
C TYR A 88 8.81 -1.73 -6.06
N TYR A 89 7.96 -2.16 -6.98
CA TYR A 89 6.62 -1.62 -7.18
C TYR A 89 5.58 -2.52 -6.51
N PHE A 90 4.63 -1.92 -5.83
CA PHE A 90 3.56 -2.61 -5.11
C PHE A 90 2.20 -2.03 -5.46
N SER A 91 1.20 -2.91 -5.45
CA SER A 91 -0.21 -2.52 -5.50
C SER A 91 -0.65 -1.88 -4.18
N SER A 92 -1.81 -1.23 -4.18
CA SER A 92 -2.44 -0.72 -2.94
C SER A 92 -2.76 -1.82 -1.91
N ALA A 93 -2.83 -3.08 -2.34
CA ALA A 93 -3.03 -4.22 -1.46
C ALA A 93 -1.72 -4.74 -0.83
N GLY A 94 -0.56 -4.24 -1.29
CA GLY A 94 0.77 -4.71 -0.87
C GLY A 94 1.34 -5.87 -1.66
N SER A 95 0.68 -6.28 -2.75
CA SER A 95 1.26 -7.28 -3.65
C SER A 95 2.39 -6.63 -4.44
N GLU A 96 3.56 -7.25 -4.44
CA GLU A 96 4.64 -6.87 -5.34
C GLU A 96 4.19 -7.07 -6.79
N LEU A 97 4.43 -6.06 -7.63
CA LEU A 97 4.09 -6.03 -9.03
C LEU A 97 5.30 -6.40 -9.89
N PHE A 98 6.39 -5.64 -9.73
CA PHE A 98 7.67 -5.89 -10.39
C PHE A 98 8.80 -5.10 -9.71
N GLU A 99 10.03 -5.50 -10.00
CA GLU A 99 11.23 -4.74 -9.67
C GLU A 99 11.81 -4.02 -10.90
N TYR A 100 12.46 -2.88 -10.67
CA TYR A 100 13.13 -2.11 -11.72
C TYR A 100 14.43 -1.48 -11.21
N LYS A 101 15.21 -0.92 -12.12
CA LYS A 101 16.46 -0.23 -11.77
C LYS A 101 16.16 1.06 -11.00
N LEU A 102 16.96 1.33 -9.98
CA LEU A 102 16.82 2.51 -9.14
C LEU A 102 16.81 3.80 -9.97
N ARG A 103 15.72 4.56 -9.85
CA ARG A 103 15.50 5.87 -10.49
C ARG A 103 15.44 5.85 -12.02
N ASP A 104 15.30 4.66 -12.62
CA ASP A 104 15.09 4.54 -14.07
C ASP A 104 13.61 4.52 -14.43
N ALA A 105 12.69 4.34 -13.48
CA ALA A 105 11.26 4.45 -13.70
C ALA A 105 10.58 5.37 -12.68
N GLY A 106 9.56 6.10 -13.15
CA GLY A 106 8.72 6.96 -12.32
C GLY A 106 7.63 6.19 -11.59
N ILE A 107 6.68 6.93 -11.04
CA ILE A 107 5.51 6.32 -10.40
C ILE A 107 4.48 5.86 -11.43
N LEU A 108 3.82 4.74 -11.12
CA LEU A 108 2.72 4.21 -11.91
C LEU A 108 1.44 5.01 -11.67
N TYR A 109 0.94 5.62 -12.74
CA TYR A 109 -0.33 6.33 -12.78
C TYR A 109 -1.15 5.82 -13.97
N ASN A 110 -2.39 5.41 -13.74
CA ASN A 110 -3.23 4.77 -14.76
C ASN A 110 -2.51 3.66 -15.53
N ASP A 111 -1.88 2.73 -14.79
CA ASP A 111 -1.15 1.59 -15.35
C ASP A 111 0.07 1.95 -16.22
N ARG A 112 0.62 3.17 -16.08
CA ARG A 112 1.80 3.61 -16.81
C ARG A 112 2.75 4.43 -15.95
N ALA A 113 4.03 4.14 -16.05
CA ALA A 113 5.11 5.02 -15.58
C ALA A 113 6.03 5.38 -16.74
N LEU A 114 6.52 6.62 -16.78
CA LEU A 114 7.63 6.98 -17.64
C LEU A 114 8.87 6.26 -17.13
N TYR A 115 9.65 5.65 -18.02
CA TYR A 115 10.97 5.14 -17.68
C TYR A 115 12.02 5.70 -18.64
N THR A 116 13.28 5.66 -18.21
CA THR A 116 14.45 6.08 -18.98
C THR A 116 15.47 4.95 -19.08
N THR A 117 16.19 4.91 -20.19
CA THR A 117 17.31 3.96 -20.37
C THR A 117 18.43 4.61 -21.17
N GLN A 118 19.66 4.29 -20.81
CA GLN A 118 20.85 4.73 -21.55
C GLN A 118 21.20 3.70 -22.62
N VAL A 119 21.29 4.14 -23.88
CA VAL A 119 21.67 3.29 -25.01
C VAL A 119 22.96 3.82 -25.63
N GLN A 120 23.92 2.92 -25.86
CA GLN A 120 25.14 3.26 -26.59
C GLN A 120 24.87 3.29 -28.10
N ASN A 121 25.36 4.34 -28.73
CA ASN A 121 25.39 4.50 -30.18
C ASN A 121 26.62 3.77 -30.74
N THR A 122 26.59 3.56 -32.06
CA THR A 122 27.71 2.97 -32.81
C THR A 122 28.98 3.81 -32.78
N ASP A 123 28.90 5.10 -32.45
CA ASP A 123 30.02 6.03 -32.30
C ASP A 123 30.61 6.07 -30.88
N GLY A 124 30.08 5.26 -29.96
CA GLY A 124 30.47 5.25 -28.54
C GLY A 124 29.78 6.32 -27.68
N GLY A 125 28.96 7.20 -28.27
CA GLY A 125 28.11 8.13 -27.54
C GLY A 125 26.99 7.40 -26.80
N THR A 126 26.49 7.98 -25.71
CA THR A 126 25.32 7.44 -24.99
C THR A 126 24.14 8.38 -25.16
N VAL A 127 22.97 7.82 -25.49
CA VAL A 127 21.70 8.53 -25.64
C VAL A 127 20.70 8.00 -24.62
N THR A 128 20.04 8.91 -23.92
CA THR A 128 18.88 8.59 -23.09
C THR A 128 17.65 8.39 -23.96
N ARG A 129 17.00 7.24 -23.81
CA ARG A 129 15.70 6.94 -24.41
C ARG A 129 14.64 6.90 -23.34
N TYR A 130 13.42 7.21 -23.77
CA TYR A 130 12.23 7.25 -22.94
C TYR A 130 11.23 6.19 -23.41
N GLY A 131 10.35 5.78 -22.51
CA GLY A 131 9.20 4.98 -22.85
C GLY A 131 8.28 4.81 -21.66
N TYR A 132 7.36 3.86 -21.75
CA TYR A 132 6.44 3.53 -20.68
C TYR A 132 6.69 2.12 -20.16
N ILE A 133 6.48 1.94 -18.87
CA ILE A 133 6.40 0.64 -18.21
C ILE A 133 5.01 0.49 -17.59
N ASP A 134 4.37 -0.66 -17.77
CA ASP A 134 3.05 -0.96 -17.19
C ASP A 134 3.15 -1.63 -15.81
N SER A 135 2.02 -1.91 -15.16
CA SER A 135 1.99 -2.57 -13.85
C SER A 135 2.49 -4.02 -13.85
N HIS A 136 2.74 -4.61 -15.02
CA HIS A 136 3.34 -5.93 -15.16
C HIS A 136 4.84 -5.86 -15.44
N GLY A 137 5.42 -4.66 -15.44
CA GLY A 137 6.83 -4.44 -15.75
C GLY A 137 7.15 -4.52 -17.24
N LYS A 138 6.14 -4.57 -18.13
CA LYS A 138 6.37 -4.63 -19.58
C LYS A 138 6.71 -3.24 -20.08
N VAL A 139 7.83 -3.17 -20.81
CA VAL A 139 8.35 -1.93 -21.37
C VAL A 139 7.84 -1.72 -22.81
N GLU A 140 7.27 -0.54 -23.05
CA GLU A 140 6.92 -0.04 -24.38
C GLU A 140 7.78 1.19 -24.70
N HIS A 141 8.67 1.05 -25.67
CA HIS A 141 9.56 2.14 -26.11
C HIS A 141 8.80 3.17 -26.94
N THR A 142 8.91 4.45 -26.62
CA THR A 142 8.54 5.52 -27.55
C THR A 142 9.79 5.97 -28.30
N ALA A 143 9.75 5.89 -29.64
CA ALA A 143 10.94 6.04 -30.47
C ALA A 143 11.55 7.45 -30.47
N HIS A 144 10.86 8.48 -29.98
CA HIS A 144 11.32 9.87 -30.05
C HIS A 144 10.67 10.71 -28.96
N LEU A 145 11.40 10.98 -27.87
CA LEU A 145 11.26 12.22 -27.13
C LEU A 145 12.68 12.77 -27.00
N ARG A 146 13.04 13.73 -27.86
CA ARG A 146 14.15 14.65 -27.59
C ARG A 146 13.64 15.60 -26.50
N PRO A 147 14.16 15.58 -25.26
CA PRO A 147 13.88 16.66 -24.33
C PRO A 147 14.77 17.84 -24.76
N GLY A 148 14.18 18.83 -25.43
CA GLY A 148 14.87 20.06 -25.83
C GLY A 148 14.51 20.56 -27.22
N VAL A 149 13.30 21.14 -27.35
CA VAL A 149 13.04 22.35 -28.14
C VAL A 149 12.12 23.23 -27.30
#